data_AF-W4DAE0-F1
#
_entry.id   AF-W4DAE0-F1
#
_cell.length_a   1.000
_cell.length_b   1.000
_cell.length_c   1.000
_cell.angle_alpha   90.00
_cell.angle_beta   90.00
_cell.angle_gamma   90.00
#
_symmetry.space_group_name_H-M   'P 1'
#
loop_
_entity.id
_entity.type
_entity.pdbx_description
1 polymer ?
#
loop_
_entity_poly.entity_id
_entity_poly.type
_entity_poly.pdbx_seq_one_letter_code
_entity_poly.pdbx_strand_id
1 'polypeptide(L)'
;MNFLPPARTGRWLAWSAGYALLLWLSLILHRYMWLGEPFNLILALRWAILALIISGIVNGFGWLGAQLVWIFSTAGTVAGLFLMYLYTYREMSGFEDLAGFLSFGLFTAGGFALGLIAEGGRLLIHYWRTR
;
A
#
# COMPACT_ATOMS: atom_id res chain seq x y z
N MET A 1 -6.86 9.08 17.53
CA MET A 1 -5.68 8.80 16.68
C MET A 1 -5.07 10.14 16.28
N ASN A 2 -4.02 10.61 16.97
CA ASN A 2 -3.44 11.95 16.76
C ASN A 2 -2.32 11.98 15.70
N PHE A 3 -1.98 10.83 15.12
CA PHE A 3 -0.90 10.70 14.15
C PHE A 3 -1.33 11.05 12.70
N LEU A 4 -2.59 10.79 12.34
CA LEU A 4 -3.11 11.04 11.00
C LEU A 4 -3.56 12.49 10.84
N PRO A 5 -3.36 13.10 9.66
CA PRO A 5 -3.89 14.43 9.39
C PRO A 5 -5.42 14.46 9.54
N PRO A 6 -6.01 15.60 9.95
CA PRO A 6 -7.45 15.74 9.99
C PRO A 6 -8.07 15.52 8.60
N ALA A 7 -9.30 14.98 8.57
CA ALA A 7 -10.03 14.74 7.33
C ALA A 7 -10.17 16.03 6.51
N ARG A 8 -10.17 15.89 5.18
CA ARG A 8 -10.32 16.99 4.20
C ARG A 8 -9.26 18.09 4.25
N THR A 9 -8.11 17.85 4.87
CA THR A 9 -7.00 18.82 4.89
C THR A 9 -6.04 18.64 3.72
N GLY A 10 -5.46 19.75 3.23
CA GLY A 10 -4.43 19.71 2.17
C GLY A 10 -3.15 18.96 2.56
N ARG A 11 -2.94 18.69 3.86
CA ARG A 11 -1.83 17.87 4.37
C ARG A 11 -1.84 16.43 3.81
N TRP A 12 -3.01 15.92 3.42
CA TRP A 12 -3.14 14.62 2.77
C TRP A 12 -2.48 14.55 1.39
N LEU A 13 -2.36 15.67 0.67
CA LEU A 13 -1.60 15.70 -0.59
C LEU A 13 -0.11 15.47 -0.34
N ALA A 14 0.46 16.15 0.64
CA ALA A 14 1.86 15.96 1.04
C ALA A 14 2.10 14.52 1.56
N TRP A 15 1.16 13.99 2.35
CA TRP A 15 1.19 12.59 2.80
C TRP A 15 1.11 11.59 1.65
N SER A 16 0.22 11.83 0.68
CA SER A 16 0.09 10.99 -0.51
C SER A 16 1.36 11.01 -1.36
N ALA A 17 1.97 12.18 -1.56
CA ALA A 17 3.23 12.30 -2.27
C ALA A 17 4.37 11.57 -1.54
N GLY A 18 4.49 11.75 -0.22
CA GLY A 18 5.49 11.05 0.59
C GLY A 18 5.29 9.53 0.60
N TYR A 19 4.05 9.07 0.73
CA TYR A 19 3.71 7.65 0.70
C TYR A 19 4.02 7.02 -0.67
N ALA A 20 3.66 7.70 -1.76
CA ALA A 20 3.95 7.25 -3.12
C ALA A 20 5.47 7.17 -3.36
N LEU A 21 6.22 8.17 -2.91
CA LEU A 21 7.68 8.20 -3.05
C LEU A 21 8.34 7.06 -2.26
N LEU A 22 7.92 6.83 -1.02
CA LEU A 22 8.45 5.73 -0.20
C LEU A 22 8.13 4.35 -0.80
N LEU A 23 6.90 4.16 -1.26
CA LEU A 23 6.49 2.91 -1.90
C LEU A 23 7.23 2.69 -3.22
N TRP A 24 7.38 3.74 -4.03
CA TRP A 24 8.12 3.69 -5.28
C TRP A 24 9.60 3.34 -5.05
N LEU A 25 10.27 4.04 -4.12
CA LEU A 25 11.65 3.74 -3.73
C LEU A 25 11.80 2.28 -3.27
N SER A 26 10.86 1.78 -2.47
CA SER A 26 10.89 0.39 -1.99
C SER A 26 10.78 -0.63 -3.13
N LEU A 27 9.97 -0.35 -4.16
CA LEU A 27 9.79 -1.23 -5.32
C LEU A 27 11.02 -1.21 -6.25
N ILE A 28 11.61 -0.04 -6.50
CA ILE A 28 12.81 0.05 -7.35
C ILE A 28 14.06 -0.50 -6.65
N LEU A 29 14.17 -0.36 -5.32
CA LEU A 29 15.27 -0.92 -4.54
C LEU A 29 15.25 -2.45 -4.60
N HIS A 30 14.08 -3.05 -4.41
CA HIS A 30 13.89 -4.50 -4.59
C HIS A 30 14.34 -4.94 -5.99
N ARG A 31 13.89 -4.23 -7.03
CA ARG A 31 14.15 -4.61 -8.43
C ARG A 31 15.61 -4.44 -8.87
N TYR A 32 16.23 -3.30 -8.60
CA TYR A 32 17.53 -2.97 -9.19
C TYR A 32 18.71 -3.21 -8.26
N MET A 33 18.51 -3.07 -6.94
CA MET A 33 19.60 -3.35 -5.99
C MET A 33 19.59 -4.80 -5.52
N TRP A 34 18.42 -5.38 -5.28
CA TRP A 34 18.34 -6.75 -4.72
C TRP A 34 18.39 -7.84 -5.79
N LEU A 35 17.58 -7.70 -6.84
CA LEU A 35 17.55 -8.65 -7.96
C LEU A 35 18.71 -8.44 -8.96
N GLY A 36 19.43 -7.30 -8.87
CA GLY A 36 20.59 -7.01 -9.71
C GLY A 36 20.27 -6.76 -11.19
N GLU A 37 18.99 -6.56 -11.53
CA GLU A 37 18.55 -6.27 -12.89
C GLU A 37 19.13 -4.94 -13.40
N PRO A 38 19.46 -4.83 -14.70
CA PRO A 38 19.93 -3.58 -15.27
C PRO A 38 18.86 -2.49 -15.14
N PHE A 39 19.30 -1.28 -14.78
CA PHE A 39 18.40 -0.16 -14.59
C PHE A 39 17.65 0.16 -15.89
N ASN A 40 16.31 0.21 -15.81
CA ASN A 40 15.45 0.57 -16.92
C ASN A 40 14.48 1.69 -16.52
N LEU A 41 14.62 2.86 -17.15
CA LEU A 41 13.82 4.04 -16.81
C LEU A 41 12.31 3.83 -17.05
N ILE A 42 11.93 3.11 -18.11
CA ILE A 42 10.51 2.84 -18.43
C ILE A 42 9.89 1.98 -17.33
N LEU A 43 10.60 0.95 -16.88
CA LEU A 43 10.13 0.08 -15.82
C LEU A 43 10.07 0.82 -14.48
N ALA A 44 11.07 1.66 -14.17
CA ALA A 44 11.04 2.51 -12.98
C ALA A 44 9.83 3.46 -12.97
N LEU A 45 9.46 4.04 -14.11
CA LEU A 45 8.28 4.89 -14.25
C LEU A 45 6.97 4.12 -14.07
N ARG A 46 6.88 2.88 -14.57
CA ARG A 46 5.71 2.01 -14.33
C ARG A 46 5.49 1.74 -12.85
N TRP A 47 6.58 1.49 -12.11
CA TRP A 47 6.52 1.34 -10.66
C TRP A 47 6.12 2.63 -9.95
N ALA A 48 6.54 3.80 -10.46
CA ALA A 48 6.10 5.10 -9.92
C ALA A 48 4.59 5.31 -10.09
N ILE A 49 4.05 4.95 -11.27
CA ILE A 49 2.61 5.03 -11.54
C ILE A 49 1.84 4.11 -10.60
N LEU A 50 2.30 2.86 -10.42
CA LEU A 50 1.66 1.93 -9.48
C LEU A 50 1.66 2.49 -8.05
N ALA A 51 2.78 3.02 -7.59
CA ALA A 51 2.90 3.61 -6.26
C ALA A 51 1.99 4.84 -6.08
N LEU A 52 1.88 5.69 -7.11
CA LEU A 52 0.95 6.82 -7.12
C LEU A 52 -0.51 6.37 -7.06
N ILE A 53 -0.90 5.33 -7.81
CA ILE A 53 -2.26 4.80 -7.78
C ILE A 53 -2.59 4.25 -6.38
N ILE A 54 -1.73 3.40 -5.83
CA ILE A 54 -1.94 2.82 -4.49
C ILE A 54 -2.01 3.92 -3.45
N SER A 55 -1.07 4.88 -3.50
CA SER A 55 -1.05 6.00 -2.57
C SER A 55 -2.30 6.87 -2.68
N GLY A 56 -2.73 7.20 -3.90
CA GLY A 56 -3.92 7.99 -4.16
C GLY A 56 -5.19 7.34 -3.63
N ILE A 57 -5.33 6.02 -3.80
CA ILE A 57 -6.45 5.26 -3.23
C ILE A 57 -6.40 5.31 -1.70
N VAL A 58 -5.30 4.85 -1.10
CA VAL A 58 -5.19 4.71 0.37
C VAL A 58 -5.31 6.06 1.07
N ASN A 59 -4.57 7.07 0.62
CA ASN A 59 -4.61 8.41 1.20
C ASN A 59 -5.89 9.17 0.82
N GLY A 60 -6.54 8.84 -0.30
CA GLY A 60 -7.86 9.36 -0.65
C GLY A 60 -8.93 8.92 0.35
N PHE A 61 -8.94 7.65 0.75
CA PHE A 61 -9.80 7.16 1.83
C PHE A 61 -9.44 7.79 3.19
N GLY A 62 -8.15 7.95 3.47
CA GLY A 62 -7.68 8.70 4.65
C GLY A 62 -8.19 10.15 4.66
N TRP A 63 -8.14 10.84 3.52
CA TRP A 63 -8.66 12.20 3.34
C TRP A 63 -10.17 12.29 3.56
N LEU A 64 -10.94 11.26 3.18
CA LEU A 64 -12.37 11.15 3.47
C LEU A 64 -12.67 10.87 4.95
N GLY A 65 -11.66 10.58 5.77
CA GLY A 65 -11.79 10.28 7.20
C GLY A 65 -11.88 8.79 7.53
N ALA A 66 -11.70 7.90 6.56
CA ALA A 66 -11.67 6.45 6.76
C ALA A 66 -10.32 5.99 7.32
N GLN A 67 -10.07 6.32 8.59
CA GLN A 67 -8.79 6.08 9.25
C GLN A 67 -8.46 4.59 9.40
N LEU A 68 -9.46 3.72 9.60
CA LEU A 68 -9.22 2.28 9.68
C LEU A 68 -8.85 1.71 8.31
N VAL A 69 -9.51 2.16 7.24
CA VAL A 69 -9.13 1.79 5.86
C VAL A 69 -7.67 2.11 5.63
N TRP A 70 -7.23 3.32 5.99
CA TRP A 70 -5.85 3.73 5.83
C TRP A 70 -4.89 2.80 6.61
N ILE A 71 -5.15 2.55 7.89
CA ILE A 71 -4.28 1.72 8.74
C ILE A 71 -4.15 0.29 8.22
N PHE A 72 -5.28 -0.37 7.93
CA PHE A 72 -5.26 -1.76 7.45
C PHE A 72 -4.66 -1.87 6.05
N SER A 73 -4.92 -0.90 5.17
CA SER A 73 -4.30 -0.87 3.84
C SER A 73 -2.80 -0.71 3.93
N THR A 74 -2.31 0.23 4.74
CA THR A 74 -0.88 0.44 4.94
C THR A 74 -0.22 -0.78 5.57
N ALA A 75 -0.85 -1.41 6.56
CA ALA A 75 -0.34 -2.64 7.14
C ALA A 75 -0.26 -3.78 6.11
N GLY A 76 -1.28 -3.93 5.27
CA GLY A 76 -1.30 -4.87 4.16
C GLY A 76 -0.21 -4.60 3.12
N THR A 77 -0.01 -3.34 2.72
CA THR A 77 1.08 -2.94 1.82
C THR A 77 2.46 -3.26 2.41
N VAL A 78 2.68 -2.94 3.69
CA VAL A 78 3.97 -3.21 4.37
C VAL A 78 4.21 -4.71 4.48
N ALA A 79 3.20 -5.49 4.89
CA ALA A 79 3.30 -6.94 4.94
C ALA A 79 3.56 -7.53 3.54
N GLY A 80 2.84 -7.07 2.52
CA GLY A 80 3.00 -7.49 1.14
C GLY A 80 4.41 -7.20 0.60
N LEU A 81 4.96 -6.02 0.89
CA LEU A 81 6.35 -5.70 0.56
C LEU A 81 7.28 -6.67 1.27
N PHE A 82 7.14 -6.84 2.59
CA PHE A 82 7.98 -7.75 3.35
C PHE A 82 7.97 -9.19 2.80
N LEU A 83 6.79 -9.72 2.47
CA LEU A 83 6.69 -11.04 1.83
C LEU A 83 7.33 -11.06 0.43
N MET A 84 7.17 -10.01 -0.37
CA MET A 84 7.82 -9.91 -1.68
C MET A 84 9.34 -10.01 -1.56
N TYR A 85 9.95 -9.32 -0.58
CA TYR A 85 11.38 -9.43 -0.29
C TYR A 85 11.78 -10.84 0.18
N LEU A 86 10.96 -11.49 1.00
CA LEU A 86 11.23 -12.85 1.49
C LEU A 86 11.16 -13.91 0.38
N TYR A 87 10.20 -13.80 -0.54
CA TYR A 87 10.05 -14.77 -1.62
C TYR A 87 11.20 -14.72 -2.62
N THR A 88 11.78 -13.54 -2.86
CA THR A 88 13.00 -13.38 -3.67
C THR A 88 14.22 -14.09 -3.07
N TYR A 89 14.20 -14.47 -1.80
CA TYR A 89 15.29 -15.20 -1.16
C TYR A 89 15.15 -16.73 -1.24
N ARG A 90 13.96 -17.22 -1.59
CA ARG A 90 13.73 -18.66 -1.74
C ARG A 90 13.93 -19.02 -3.21
N GLU A 91 14.94 -19.83 -3.49
CA GLU A 91 15.21 -20.41 -4.81
C GLU A 91 13.98 -21.20 -5.35
N MET A 92 13.01 -20.50 -5.91
CA MET A 92 11.78 -20.99 -6.50
C MET A 92 11.87 -20.85 -8.02
N SER A 93 12.56 -21.78 -8.66
CA SER A 93 12.50 -22.10 -10.10
C SER A 93 11.86 -21.02 -11.01
N GLY A 94 12.50 -19.87 -11.21
CA GLY A 94 12.09 -18.83 -12.17
C GLY A 94 10.74 -18.12 -11.92
N PHE A 95 9.94 -18.52 -10.93
CA PHE A 95 8.63 -17.93 -10.60
C PHE A 95 8.68 -16.99 -9.39
N GLU A 96 9.85 -16.79 -8.78
CA GLU A 96 10.08 -15.94 -7.60
C GLU A 96 9.49 -14.53 -7.75
N ASP A 97 9.82 -13.86 -8.86
CA ASP A 97 9.35 -12.51 -9.14
C ASP A 97 7.82 -12.43 -9.23
N LEU A 98 7.20 -13.43 -9.85
CA LEU A 98 5.75 -13.49 -10.01
C LEU A 98 5.07 -13.79 -8.67
N ALA A 99 5.58 -14.75 -7.90
CA ALA A 99 5.06 -15.11 -6.59
C ALA A 99 5.20 -13.95 -5.59
N GLY A 100 6.33 -13.25 -5.61
CA GLY A 100 6.56 -12.05 -4.81
C GLY A 100 5.59 -10.93 -5.17
N PHE A 101 5.43 -10.63 -6.46
CA PHE A 101 4.51 -9.59 -6.92
C PHE A 101 3.03 -9.92 -6.62
N LEU A 102 2.61 -11.17 -6.82
CA LEU A 102 1.25 -11.64 -6.49
C LEU A 102 1.00 -11.56 -4.98
N SER A 103 1.98 -11.93 -4.15
CA SER A 103 1.88 -11.81 -2.70
C SER A 103 1.73 -10.35 -2.28
N PHE A 104 2.55 -9.45 -2.84
CA PHE A 104 2.42 -8.02 -2.61
C PHE A 104 1.01 -7.50 -2.97
N GLY A 105 0.50 -7.87 -4.14
CA GLY A 105 -0.84 -7.49 -4.59
C GLY A 105 -1.93 -8.03 -3.68
N LEU A 106 -1.86 -9.31 -3.30
CA LEU A 106 -2.85 -9.96 -2.44
C LEU A 106 -2.90 -9.35 -1.04
N PHE A 107 -1.76 -9.09 -0.42
CA PHE A 107 -1.71 -8.48 0.91
C PHE A 107 -2.13 -7.00 0.89
N THR A 108 -1.78 -6.27 -0.18
CA THR A 108 -2.25 -4.88 -0.35
C THR A 108 -3.76 -4.82 -0.53
N ALA A 109 -4.32 -5.65 -1.43
CA ALA A 109 -5.76 -5.71 -1.67
C ALA A 109 -6.52 -6.27 -0.45
N GLY A 110 -5.97 -7.29 0.20
CA GLY A 110 -6.54 -7.88 1.41
C GLY A 110 -6.56 -6.90 2.59
N GLY A 111 -5.46 -6.17 2.82
CA GLY A 111 -5.41 -5.10 3.81
C GLY A 111 -6.43 -4.00 3.54
N PHE A 112 -6.59 -3.60 2.28
CA PHE A 112 -7.62 -2.64 1.87
C PHE A 112 -9.04 -3.17 2.13
N ALA A 113 -9.34 -4.40 1.73
CA ALA A 113 -10.65 -5.03 1.95
C ALA A 113 -10.98 -5.16 3.45
N LEU A 114 -10.02 -5.61 4.27
CA LEU A 114 -10.17 -5.66 5.73
C LEU A 114 -10.40 -4.26 6.32
N GLY A 115 -9.70 -3.26 5.80
CA GLY A 115 -9.91 -1.87 6.17
C GLY A 115 -11.32 -1.37 5.88
N LEU A 116 -11.87 -1.69 4.71
CA LEU A 116 -13.26 -1.36 4.35
C LEU A 116 -14.26 -2.06 5.27
N ILE A 117 -14.05 -3.34 5.59
CA ILE A 117 -14.90 -4.09 6.51
C ILE A 117 -14.84 -3.47 7.91
N ALA A 118 -13.66 -3.12 8.41
CA ALA A 118 -13.47 -2.53 9.73
C ALA A 118 -14.13 -1.15 9.84
N GLU A 119 -13.92 -0.27 8.86
CA GLU A 119 -14.54 1.06 8.84
C GLU A 119 -16.06 0.97 8.63
N GLY A 120 -16.52 0.12 7.71
CA GLY A 120 -17.95 -0.12 7.48
C GLY A 120 -18.65 -0.67 8.72
N GLY A 121 -18.03 -1.64 9.41
CA GLY A 121 -18.51 -2.18 10.68
C GLY A 121 -18.58 -1.11 11.78
N ARG A 122 -17.56 -0.25 11.89
CA ARG A 122 -17.56 0.87 12.84
C ARG A 122 -18.72 1.84 12.58
N LEU A 123 -18.92 2.23 11.33
CA LEU A 123 -20.02 3.13 10.93
C LEU A 123 -21.39 2.50 11.19
N LEU A 124 -21.54 1.21 10.90
CA LEU A 124 -22.77 0.47 11.15
C LEU A 124 -23.08 0.44 12.65
N ILE A 125 -22.14 0.02 13.50
CA ILE A 125 -22.32 -0.01 14.97
C ILE A 125 -22.69 1.37 15.52
N HIS A 126 -22.03 2.43 15.02
CA HIS A 126 -22.36 3.79 15.43
C HIS A 126 -23.80 4.16 15.04
N TYR A 127 -24.21 3.85 13.81
CA TYR A 127 -25.57 4.09 13.34
C TYR A 127 -26.64 3.37 14.18
N TRP A 128 -26.41 2.09 14.53
CA TRP A 128 -27.34 1.33 15.37
C TRP A 128 -27.42 1.83 16.80
N ARG A 129 -26.33 2.36 17.37
CA ARG A 129 -26.33 2.91 18.74
C ARG A 129 -27.00 4.28 18.86
N THR A 130 -27.12 5.00 17.75
CA THR A 130 -27.66 6.38 17.74
C THR A 130 -29.15 6.44 17.36
N ARG A 131 -29.75 5.30 17.02
CA ARG A 131 -31.20 5.11 16.90
C ARG A 131 -31.77 4.54 18.19
#